data_AF-A0A6J4P7U0-F1
#
_entry.id   AF-A0A6J4P7U0-F1
#
_cell.length_a   1.000
_cell.length_b   1.000
_cell.length_c   1.000
_cell.angle_alpha   90.00
_cell.angle_beta   90.00
_cell.angle_gamma   90.00
#
_symmetry.space_group_name_H-M   'P 1'
#
loop_
_entity.id
_entity.type
_entity.pdbx_description
1 polymer ?
#
loop_
_entity_poly.entity_id
_entity_poly.type
_entity_poly.pdbx_seq_one_letter_code
_entity_poly.pdbx_strand_id
1 'polypeptide(L)'
;MTSARTPSSSAPVWCLLVAGWSLVFAAPHFYWASGGRAGLGTQAAAADAALQQTWFAAYNLAAGFLGLIGALLAWALTSSWGGPRMRRWLTRAAVAAAVVLLLRGLLGLTLLAVSMLQDRFDPQTPAILLAIEPWFVLGGLVYWVMALTQRRGSPHSS
;
A
#
# COMPACT_ATOMS: atom_id res chain seq x y z
N MET A 1 6.98 -44.65 -19.21
CA MET A 1 6.09 -43.50 -19.50
C MET A 1 6.13 -42.55 -18.31
N THR A 2 7.00 -41.54 -18.35
CA THR A 2 7.19 -40.53 -17.31
C THR A 2 6.25 -39.36 -17.60
N SER A 3 5.24 -39.18 -16.74
CA SER A 3 4.31 -38.05 -16.83
C SER A 3 5.06 -36.75 -16.50
N ALA A 4 5.33 -35.94 -17.51
CA ALA A 4 5.87 -34.60 -17.34
C ALA A 4 4.84 -33.74 -16.61
N ARG A 5 5.12 -33.36 -15.36
CA ARG A 5 4.37 -32.30 -14.69
C ARG A 5 4.76 -30.97 -15.32
N THR A 6 3.87 -30.41 -16.14
CA THR A 6 3.93 -29.00 -16.54
C THR A 6 3.84 -28.13 -15.27
N PRO A 7 4.82 -27.25 -14.99
CA PRO A 7 4.68 -26.33 -13.88
C PRO A 7 3.63 -25.28 -14.26
N SER A 8 2.43 -25.35 -13.68
CA SER A 8 1.52 -24.21 -13.69
C SER A 8 2.11 -23.15 -12.78
N SER A 9 2.84 -22.19 -13.33
CA SER A 9 3.29 -21.01 -12.59
C SER A 9 2.10 -20.05 -12.43
N SER A 10 1.08 -20.48 -11.71
CA SER A 10 0.04 -19.59 -11.23
C SER A 10 0.70 -18.74 -10.16
N ALA A 11 0.92 -17.45 -10.43
CA ALA A 11 1.25 -16.52 -9.36
C ALA A 11 0.21 -16.73 -8.24
N PRO A 12 0.64 -16.95 -6.97
CA PRO A 12 -0.30 -17.19 -5.89
C PRO A 12 -1.39 -16.11 -5.92
N VAL A 13 -2.67 -16.49 -5.82
CA VAL A 13 -3.80 -15.54 -5.98
C VAL A 13 -3.63 -14.29 -5.09
N TRP A 14 -2.99 -14.47 -3.94
CA TRP A 14 -2.59 -13.39 -3.03
C TRP A 14 -1.69 -12.33 -3.67
N CYS A 15 -0.78 -12.67 -4.57
CA CYS A 15 0.08 -11.70 -5.27
C CYS A 15 -0.73 -10.79 -6.17
N LEU A 16 -1.72 -11.34 -6.87
CA LEU A 16 -2.64 -10.57 -7.71
C LEU A 16 -3.53 -9.67 -6.84
N LEU A 17 -3.97 -10.16 -5.68
CA LEU A 17 -4.73 -9.36 -4.72
C LEU A 17 -3.90 -8.20 -4.17
N VAL A 18 -2.63 -8.43 -3.81
CA VAL A 18 -1.74 -7.37 -3.31
C VAL A 18 -1.34 -6.38 -4.40
N ALA A 19 -1.04 -6.85 -5.61
CA ALA A 19 -0.76 -5.98 -6.75
C ALA A 19 -1.99 -5.14 -7.12
N GLY A 20 -3.18 -5.76 -7.17
CA GLY A 20 -4.45 -5.07 -7.40
C GLY A 20 -4.74 -4.04 -6.29
N TRP A 21 -4.50 -4.40 -5.03
CA TRP A 21 -4.61 -3.50 -3.89
C TRP A 21 -3.70 -2.26 -4.03
N SER A 22 -2.43 -2.46 -4.38
CA SER A 22 -1.50 -1.35 -4.60
C SER A 22 -1.88 -0.46 -5.79
N LEU A 23 -2.42 -1.04 -6.86
CA LEU A 23 -2.87 -0.29 -8.04
C LEU A 23 -4.13 0.53 -7.77
N VAL A 24 -5.12 -0.06 -7.08
CA VAL A 24 -6.33 0.64 -6.64
C VAL A 24 -5.99 1.79 -5.70
N PHE A 25 -4.92 1.67 -4.92
CA PHE A 25 -4.43 2.76 -4.08
C PHE A 25 -3.75 3.88 -4.87
N ALA A 26 -2.96 3.52 -5.88
CA ALA A 26 -2.21 4.50 -6.68
C ALA A 26 -3.12 5.34 -7.59
N ALA A 27 -4.19 4.75 -8.15
CA ALA A 27 -5.05 5.41 -9.12
C ALA A 27 -5.73 6.70 -8.59
N PRO A 28 -6.36 6.73 -7.40
CA PRO A 28 -6.91 7.95 -6.81
C PRO A 28 -5.86 9.04 -6.61
N HIS A 29 -4.64 8.68 -6.21
CA HIS A 29 -3.56 9.65 -5.98
C HIS A 29 -3.11 10.31 -7.29
N PHE A 30 -2.97 9.55 -8.38
CA PHE A 30 -2.68 10.14 -9.69
C PHE A 30 -3.84 11.01 -10.19
N TYR A 31 -5.09 10.58 -9.98
CA TYR A 31 -6.28 11.35 -10.34
C TYR A 31 -6.35 12.68 -9.57
N TRP A 32 -6.18 12.66 -8.25
CA TRP A 32 -6.15 13.88 -7.43
C TRP A 32 -4.95 14.77 -7.72
N ALA A 33 -3.77 14.20 -8.00
CA ALA A 33 -2.61 14.97 -8.46
C ALA A 33 -2.87 15.72 -9.76
N SER A 34 -3.69 15.17 -10.66
CA SER A 34 -4.09 15.82 -11.91
C SER A 34 -5.21 16.87 -11.75
N GLY A 35 -5.68 17.12 -10.52
CA GLY A 35 -6.76 18.05 -10.22
C GLY A 35 -8.16 17.43 -10.16
N GLY A 36 -8.24 16.09 -10.16
CA GLY A 36 -9.49 15.38 -9.91
C GLY A 36 -10.02 15.64 -8.50
N ARG A 37 -11.35 15.68 -8.33
CA ARG A 37 -12.02 15.98 -7.04
C ARG A 37 -13.05 14.94 -6.61
N ALA A 38 -13.33 13.96 -7.46
CA ALA A 38 -14.24 12.88 -7.13
C ALA A 38 -13.78 12.17 -5.84
N GLY A 39 -14.75 11.91 -4.95
CA GLY A 39 -14.50 11.27 -3.67
C GLY A 39 -14.01 12.18 -2.54
N LEU A 40 -13.75 13.46 -2.79
CA LEU A 40 -13.31 14.41 -1.74
C LEU A 40 -14.47 15.06 -0.99
N GLY A 41 -15.67 15.14 -1.59
CA GLY A 41 -16.87 15.66 -0.93
C GLY A 41 -16.65 17.07 -0.37
N THR A 42 -17.00 17.28 0.91
CA THR A 42 -16.81 18.56 1.63
C THR A 42 -15.33 18.97 1.72
N GLN A 43 -14.39 18.03 1.57
CA GLN A 43 -12.95 18.29 1.58
C GLN A 43 -12.42 18.82 0.23
N ALA A 44 -13.24 18.88 -0.82
CA ALA A 44 -12.81 19.36 -2.14
C ALA A 44 -12.29 20.80 -2.09
N ALA A 45 -12.93 21.69 -1.33
CA ALA A 45 -12.50 23.08 -1.20
C ALA A 45 -11.14 23.21 -0.48
N ALA A 46 -10.91 22.37 0.55
CA ALA A 46 -9.62 22.30 1.23
C ALA A 46 -8.53 21.72 0.32
N ALA A 47 -8.86 20.70 -0.47
CA ALA A 47 -7.97 20.15 -1.48
C ALA A 47 -7.63 21.17 -2.59
N ASP A 48 -8.58 22.02 -2.98
CA ASP A 48 -8.36 23.09 -3.95
C ASP A 48 -7.39 24.15 -3.44
N ALA A 49 -7.58 24.58 -2.18
CA ALA A 49 -6.64 25.46 -1.51
C ALA A 49 -5.25 24.81 -1.38
N ALA A 50 -5.18 23.50 -1.17
CA ALA A 50 -3.93 22.76 -1.11
C ALA A 50 -3.27 22.58 -2.49
N LEU A 51 -4.04 22.36 -3.56
CA LEU A 51 -3.55 22.21 -4.94
C LEU A 51 -2.93 23.51 -5.50
N GLN A 52 -3.35 24.67 -5.00
CA GLN A 52 -2.64 25.94 -5.26
C GLN A 52 -1.20 25.92 -4.72
N GLN A 53 -0.91 25.02 -3.79
CA GLN A 53 0.43 24.79 -3.25
C GLN A 53 1.04 23.57 -3.93
N THR A 54 2.19 23.77 -4.59
CA THR A 54 2.87 22.74 -5.39
C THR A 54 3.20 21.47 -4.59
N TRP A 55 3.31 21.55 -3.26
CA TRP A 55 3.59 20.40 -2.40
C TRP A 55 2.44 19.37 -2.39
N PHE A 56 1.18 19.77 -2.57
CA PHE A 56 0.06 18.83 -2.51
C PHE A 56 0.01 17.92 -3.74
N ALA A 57 0.27 18.48 -4.92
CA ALA A 57 0.44 17.69 -6.14
C ALA A 57 1.65 16.75 -6.04
N ALA A 58 2.78 17.26 -5.51
CA ALA A 58 3.98 16.46 -5.27
C ALA A 58 3.74 15.31 -4.28
N TYR A 59 2.99 15.57 -3.21
CA TYR A 59 2.59 14.55 -2.22
C TYR A 59 1.78 13.42 -2.86
N ASN A 60 0.75 13.76 -3.64
CA ASN A 60 -0.10 12.78 -4.30
C ASN A 60 0.69 11.97 -5.34
N LEU A 61 1.56 12.60 -6.14
CA LEU A 61 2.45 11.89 -7.04
C LEU A 61 3.39 10.94 -6.29
N ALA A 62 4.03 11.41 -5.22
CA ALA A 62 4.90 10.59 -4.40
C ALA A 62 4.18 9.37 -3.84
N ALA A 63 2.96 9.55 -3.31
CA ALA A 63 2.12 8.47 -2.81
C ALA A 63 1.75 7.47 -3.91
N GLY A 64 1.37 7.96 -5.10
CA GLY A 64 1.07 7.13 -6.28
C GLY A 64 2.27 6.28 -6.70
N PHE A 65 3.46 6.88 -6.84
CA PHE A 65 4.69 6.15 -7.14
C PHE A 65 5.08 5.16 -6.06
N LEU A 66 4.89 5.49 -4.78
CA LEU A 66 5.14 4.56 -3.69
C LEU A 66 4.20 3.35 -3.76
N GLY A 67 2.94 3.56 -4.17
CA GLY A 67 2.00 2.48 -4.47
C GLY A 67 2.50 1.55 -5.57
N LEU A 68 3.02 2.10 -6.67
CA LEU A 68 3.62 1.31 -7.76
C LEU A 68 4.87 0.54 -7.30
N ILE A 69 5.75 1.17 -6.53
CA ILE A 69 6.91 0.51 -5.92
C ILE A 69 6.46 -0.62 -5.01
N GLY A 70 5.39 -0.41 -4.25
CA GLY A 70 4.76 -1.46 -3.45
C GLY A 70 4.32 -2.65 -4.31
N ALA A 71 3.59 -2.41 -5.40
CA ALA A 71 3.15 -3.47 -6.30
C ALA A 71 4.34 -4.27 -6.85
N LEU A 72 5.39 -3.57 -7.30
CA LEU A 72 6.63 -4.17 -7.79
C LEU A 72 7.35 -4.97 -6.69
N LEU A 73 7.38 -4.47 -5.46
CA LEU A 73 7.97 -5.16 -4.32
C LEU A 73 7.21 -6.45 -4.00
N ALA A 74 5.88 -6.41 -3.98
CA ALA A 74 5.04 -7.59 -3.76
C ALA A 74 5.25 -8.66 -4.85
N TRP A 75 5.34 -8.22 -6.11
CA TRP A 75 5.67 -9.10 -7.22
C TRP A 75 7.09 -9.69 -7.08
N ALA A 76 8.10 -8.87 -6.79
CA ALA A 76 9.47 -9.32 -6.60
C ALA A 76 9.60 -10.34 -5.46
N LEU A 77 8.92 -10.13 -4.34
CA LEU A 77 8.90 -11.04 -3.19
C LEU A 77 8.31 -12.41 -3.51
N THR A 78 7.45 -12.50 -4.53
CA THR A 78 6.70 -13.72 -4.88
C THR A 78 7.28 -14.43 -6.11
N SER A 79 8.06 -13.70 -6.91
CA SER A 79 8.88 -14.26 -7.98
C SER A 79 10.06 -15.08 -7.43
N SER A 80 10.50 -16.08 -8.19
CA SER A 80 11.74 -16.83 -7.92
C SER A 80 13.01 -16.04 -8.28
N TRP A 81 12.88 -14.75 -8.61
CA TRP A 81 13.99 -13.92 -9.07
C TRP A 81 14.95 -13.54 -7.95
N GLY A 82 16.24 -13.59 -8.27
CA GLY A 82 17.32 -13.08 -7.43
C GLY A 82 17.89 -14.09 -6.44
N GLY A 83 19.20 -14.02 -6.25
CA GLY A 83 19.92 -14.86 -5.28
C GLY A 83 19.61 -14.49 -3.82
N PRO A 84 20.19 -15.23 -2.85
CA PRO A 84 19.92 -15.05 -1.41
C PRO A 84 20.11 -13.62 -0.90
N ARG A 85 21.10 -12.90 -1.45
CA ARG A 85 21.39 -11.49 -1.09
C ARG A 85 20.26 -10.54 -1.52
N MET A 86 19.70 -10.74 -2.72
CA MET A 86 18.57 -9.94 -3.20
C MET A 86 17.33 -10.17 -2.33
N ARG A 87 17.04 -11.44 -1.99
CA ARG A 87 15.91 -11.78 -1.12
C ARG A 87 15.99 -11.12 0.27
N ARG A 88 17.20 -11.02 0.84
CA ARG A 88 17.42 -10.27 2.10
C ARG A 88 17.06 -8.80 1.97
N TRP A 89 17.44 -8.15 0.87
CA TRP A 89 17.10 -6.75 0.62
C TRP A 89 15.59 -6.56 0.39
N LEU A 90 14.97 -7.43 -0.41
CA LEU A 90 13.52 -7.41 -0.62
C LEU A 90 12.75 -7.60 0.70
N THR A 91 13.20 -8.52 1.56
CA THR A 91 12.60 -8.71 2.89
C THR A 91 12.75 -7.46 3.76
N ARG A 92 13.90 -6.78 3.74
CA ARG A 92 14.10 -5.52 4.49
C ARG A 92 13.20 -4.41 3.95
N ALA A 93 13.09 -4.29 2.63
CA ALA A 93 12.19 -3.33 2.00
C ALA A 93 10.73 -3.60 2.36
N ALA A 94 10.31 -4.87 2.41
CA ALA A 94 8.98 -5.27 2.85
C ALA A 94 8.70 -4.87 4.31
N VAL A 95 9.66 -5.11 5.21
CA VAL A 95 9.55 -4.66 6.62
C VAL A 95 9.47 -3.15 6.70
N ALA A 96 10.30 -2.41 5.97
CA ALA A 96 10.27 -0.96 5.97
C ALA A 96 8.92 -0.42 5.47
N ALA A 97 8.42 -0.96 4.35
CA ALA A 97 7.11 -0.62 3.81
C ALA A 97 5.99 -0.92 4.83
N ALA A 98 6.03 -2.10 5.46
CA ALA A 98 5.07 -2.48 6.49
C ALA A 98 5.04 -1.50 7.66
N VAL A 99 6.21 -1.13 8.20
CA VAL A 99 6.33 -0.17 9.30
C VAL A 99 5.77 1.20 8.91
N VAL A 100 6.15 1.72 7.74
CA VAL A 100 5.68 3.04 7.28
C VAL A 100 4.17 3.05 7.10
N LEU A 101 3.60 2.03 6.45
CA LEU A 101 2.17 1.92 6.23
C LEU A 101 1.38 1.76 7.53
N LEU A 102 1.86 0.92 8.46
CA LEU A 102 1.23 0.74 9.77
C LEU A 102 1.27 2.03 10.59
N LEU A 103 2.42 2.70 10.67
CA LEU A 103 2.53 3.96 11.43
C LEU A 103 1.62 5.03 10.85
N ARG A 104 1.62 5.20 9.52
CA ARG A 104 0.76 6.19 8.85
C ARG A 104 -0.73 5.88 9.05
N GLY A 105 -1.14 4.64 8.84
CA GLY A 105 -2.54 4.21 8.99
C GLY A 105 -3.02 4.27 10.44
N LEU A 106 -2.22 3.80 11.39
CA LEU A 106 -2.56 3.87 12.82
C LEU A 106 -2.62 5.31 13.33
N LEU A 107 -1.72 6.18 12.88
CA LEU A 107 -1.78 7.60 13.20
C LEU A 107 -3.07 8.22 12.66
N GLY A 108 -3.42 7.94 11.40
CA GLY A 108 -4.65 8.43 10.79
C GLY A 108 -5.92 7.92 11.49
N LEU A 109 -5.98 6.62 11.82
CA LEU A 109 -7.07 6.06 12.62
C LEU A 109 -7.16 6.70 14.02
N THR A 110 -6.02 6.97 14.66
CA THR A 110 -5.99 7.63 15.96
C THR A 110 -6.52 9.05 15.87
N LEU A 111 -6.08 9.81 14.86
CA LEU A 111 -6.58 11.18 14.62
C LEU A 111 -8.08 11.18 14.30
N LEU A 112 -8.55 10.23 13.50
CA LEU A 112 -9.97 10.05 13.21
C LEU A 112 -10.76 9.74 14.48
N ALA A 113 -10.30 8.80 15.31
CA ALA A 113 -10.96 8.47 16.57
C ALA A 113 -10.99 9.66 17.53
N VAL A 114 -9.90 10.42 17.65
CA VAL A 114 -9.85 11.66 18.44
C VAL A 114 -10.85 12.69 17.91
N SER A 115 -10.96 12.86 16.58
CA SER A 115 -11.92 13.79 15.99
C SER A 115 -13.37 13.42 16.30
N MET A 116 -13.70 12.12 16.31
CA MET A 116 -15.01 11.61 16.69
C MET A 116 -15.31 11.84 18.18
N LEU A 117 -14.34 11.57 19.06
CA LEU A 117 -14.49 11.78 20.50
C LEU A 117 -14.64 13.26 20.88
N GLN A 118 -14.09 14.17 20.06
CA GLN A 118 -14.16 15.61 20.27
C GLN A 118 -15.33 16.29 19.54
N ASP A 119 -16.21 15.52 18.88
CA ASP A 119 -17.32 16.02 18.06
C ASP A 119 -16.85 17.01 16.95
N ARG A 120 -15.63 16.79 16.45
CA ARG A 120 -15.01 17.54 15.34
C ARG A 120 -15.06 16.78 14.02
N PHE A 121 -15.64 15.59 14.03
CA PHE A 121 -15.79 14.75 12.87
C PHE A 121 -16.89 15.31 11.95
N ASP A 122 -16.59 15.51 10.68
CA ASP A 122 -17.59 15.89 9.68
C ASP A 122 -18.37 14.62 9.24
N PRO A 123 -19.67 14.50 9.55
CA PRO A 123 -20.48 13.34 9.14
C PRO A 123 -20.62 13.21 7.61
N GLN A 124 -20.35 14.27 6.86
CA GLN A 124 -20.36 14.27 5.40
C GLN A 124 -19.02 13.82 4.79
N THR A 125 -18.05 13.42 5.62
CA THR A 125 -16.77 12.86 5.16
C THR A 125 -17.03 11.67 4.24
N PRO A 126 -16.59 11.71 2.97
CA PRO A 126 -16.80 10.62 2.04
C PRO A 126 -16.21 9.30 2.50
N ALA A 127 -16.93 8.20 2.23
CA ALA A 127 -16.51 6.85 2.62
C ALA A 127 -15.12 6.46 2.08
N ILE A 128 -14.73 6.96 0.91
CA ILE A 128 -13.39 6.69 0.35
C ILE A 128 -12.29 7.26 1.25
N LEU A 129 -12.49 8.44 1.86
CA LEU A 129 -11.52 9.04 2.76
C LEU A 129 -11.45 8.29 4.09
N LEU A 130 -12.59 7.79 4.59
CA LEU A 130 -12.63 6.93 5.77
C LEU A 130 -11.94 5.58 5.53
N ALA A 131 -11.98 5.07 4.30
CA ALA A 131 -11.36 3.81 3.93
C ALA A 131 -9.83 3.89 3.79
N ILE A 132 -9.26 5.07 3.56
CA ILE A 132 -7.81 5.25 3.35
C ILE A 132 -6.99 4.75 4.55
N GLU A 133 -7.41 5.08 5.77
CA GLU A 133 -6.62 4.75 6.96
C GLU A 133 -6.61 3.24 7.28
N PRO A 134 -7.76 2.54 7.29
CA PRO A 134 -7.78 1.08 7.31
C PRO A 134 -6.99 0.46 6.14
N TRP A 135 -7.02 1.08 4.97
CA TRP A 135 -6.31 0.59 3.79
C TRP A 135 -4.79 0.58 4.00
N PHE A 136 -4.24 1.64 4.58
CA PHE A 136 -2.83 1.70 4.97
C PHE A 136 -2.47 0.60 5.97
N VAL A 137 -3.30 0.39 7.00
CA VAL A 137 -3.06 -0.65 8.00
C VAL A 137 -3.05 -2.03 7.36
N LEU A 138 -4.04 -2.35 6.54
CA LEU A 138 -4.12 -3.62 5.83
C LEU A 138 -2.92 -3.86 4.92
N GLY A 139 -2.51 -2.86 4.13
CA GLY A 139 -1.30 -2.94 3.31
C GLY A 139 -0.06 -3.22 4.17
N GLY A 140 0.07 -2.55 5.31
CA GLY A 140 1.16 -2.77 6.25
C GLY A 140 1.21 -4.19 6.80
N LEU A 141 0.06 -4.75 7.20
CA LEU A 141 -0.06 -6.13 7.66
C LEU A 141 0.32 -7.14 6.57
N VAL A 142 -0.09 -6.90 5.33
CA VAL A 142 0.27 -7.76 4.18
C VAL A 142 1.79 -7.81 4.00
N TYR A 143 2.46 -6.67 3.88
CA TYR A 143 3.92 -6.66 3.71
C TYR A 143 4.65 -7.27 4.91
N TRP A 144 4.10 -7.11 6.12
CA TRP A 144 4.65 -7.75 7.31
C TRP A 144 4.58 -9.28 7.21
N VAL A 145 3.42 -9.83 6.85
CA VAL A 145 3.24 -11.28 6.65
C VAL A 145 4.18 -11.79 5.54
N MET A 146 4.30 -11.08 4.43
CA MET A 146 5.23 -11.45 3.35
C MET A 146 6.69 -11.49 3.81
N ALA A 147 7.11 -10.53 4.65
CA ALA A 147 8.44 -10.54 5.23
C ALA A 147 8.65 -11.73 6.17
N LEU A 148 7.64 -12.10 6.97
CA LEU A 148 7.70 -13.25 7.88
C LEU A 148 7.78 -14.58 7.14
N THR A 149 6.99 -14.78 6.07
CA THR A 149 7.01 -16.02 5.29
C THR A 149 8.37 -16.23 4.62
N GLN A 150 8.99 -15.15 4.13
CA GLN A 150 10.29 -15.22 3.47
C GLN A 150 11.46 -15.51 4.43
N ARG A 151 11.38 -15.03 5.67
CA ARG A 151 12.31 -15.39 6.75
C ARG A 151 12.20 -16.86 7.13
N ARG A 152 10.98 -17.41 7.21
CA ARG A 152 10.73 -18.83 7.54
C ARG A 152 11.19 -19.79 6.43
N GLY A 153 11.07 -19.38 5.17
CA GLY A 153 11.52 -20.16 4.02
C GLY A 153 13.03 -20.13 3.75
N SER A 154 13.84 -19.54 4.65
CA SER A 154 15.30 -19.54 4.57
C SER A 154 15.86 -20.54 5.59
N PRO A 155 15.89 -21.86 5.30
CA PRO A 155 16.62 -22.79 6.15
C PRO A 155 18.10 -22.39 6.16
N HIS A 156 18.71 -22.41 7.35
CA HIS A 156 20.16 -22.34 7.51
C HIS A 156 20.80 -23.47 6.70
N SER A 157 21.34 -23.16 5.53
CA SER A 157 22.49 -23.89 5.01
C SER A 157 23.66 -23.54 5.91
N SER A 158 24.12 -24.57 6.62
CA SER A 158 25.29 -24.64 7.50
C SER A 158 26.49 -23.85 7.00
#